data_AF-A0A7V3D669-F1
#
_entry.id   AF-A0A7V3D669-F1
#
_cell.length_a   1.000
_cell.length_b   1.000
_cell.length_c   1.000
_cell.angle_alpha   90.00
_cell.angle_beta   90.00
_cell.angle_gamma   90.00
#
_symmetry.space_group_name_H-M   'P 1'
#
loop_
_entity.id
_entity.type
_entity.pdbx_description
1 polymer ?
#
loop_
_entity_poly.entity_id
_entity_poly.type
_entity_poly.pdbx_seq_one_letter_code
_entity_poly.pdbx_strand_id
1 'polypeptide(L)'
;SSNPATYTGVFDLIRQLFAQLPESKVRGYQPRRFSFNKEGGRCEACEGNGQKKIEMHFLPDVWVECDVCNGKRYNPETLAVRYKSKSIADVLQMRVGEALELFANIPKIRRILQTLSDVGLDYLSLGQSAPTLSGGESQRVKLAAELGRPNTGRTLYILDEPTTGLHFDDIAKLLEVLHRLVDLGNTVIVVEHNLDVIKTADWIIDLGPEAGNAGGEVVVQGPPEEIVRQNGVSKRSHTAALLSDVLQAGPHAERKRYDPFAEPEKREGDIELEEVGRDASMPWQTDGRRWHTIERVTTEGKSCKWDGHILDWLDAQIHELGSFGETNWNHRSVVEIAAPVKTQGWFLHAMTGQEWLLRLVFRVGKNAFKEEALVRKLGIKPLNDTAGLQVYGDQQRVWITTHKGPWESVTVQVHRLSEVDTPAFREFLKEAVKSFQATIKRMQTRPEDLMPWKIAGERWHLGDKGFPPGQKVLWDRALLPRLLALIREVEPAVEIAWDSRDHIALRVPGVKRMWSWWKTKQAESLEGGLLGRKGQFNLARLEGIGLTQEIIHDRT
;
A
#
# COMPACT_ATOMS: atom_id res chain seq x y z
N SER A 1 5.31 -15.01 13.95
CA SER A 1 4.73 -15.12 15.31
C SER A 1 3.62 -14.09 15.49
N SER A 2 2.50 -14.46 16.13
CA SER A 2 1.41 -13.51 16.43
C SER A 2 1.73 -12.74 17.72
N ASN A 3 1.31 -11.47 17.79
CA ASN A 3 1.41 -10.58 18.94
C ASN A 3 0.25 -9.56 18.91
N PRO A 4 -0.04 -8.84 20.01
CA PRO A 4 -1.14 -7.88 20.08
C PRO A 4 -1.14 -6.87 18.92
N ALA A 5 0.03 -6.36 18.52
CA ALA A 5 0.12 -5.38 17.45
C ALA A 5 -0.19 -5.95 16.05
N THR A 6 0.23 -7.19 15.77
CA THR A 6 -0.12 -7.88 14.52
C THR A 6 -1.57 -8.34 14.48
N TYR A 7 -2.13 -8.75 15.62
CA TYR A 7 -3.51 -9.25 15.68
C TYR A 7 -4.53 -8.14 15.46
N THR A 8 -4.29 -6.97 16.04
CA THR A 8 -5.12 -5.76 15.86
C THR A 8 -4.89 -5.04 14.54
N GLY A 9 -3.84 -5.40 13.79
CA GLY A 9 -3.45 -4.73 12.55
C GLY A 9 -2.74 -3.39 12.73
N VAL A 10 -2.58 -2.89 13.96
CA VAL A 10 -1.88 -1.61 14.23
C VAL A 10 -0.42 -1.66 13.77
N PHE A 11 0.21 -2.84 13.82
CA PHE A 11 1.58 -3.02 13.38
C PHE A 11 1.78 -2.67 11.91
N ASP A 12 0.77 -2.89 11.06
CA ASP A 12 0.86 -2.58 9.63
C ASP A 12 0.90 -1.07 9.40
N LEU A 13 0.12 -0.31 10.17
CA LEU A 13 0.14 1.15 10.16
C LEU A 13 1.47 1.69 10.69
N ILE A 14 2.01 1.10 11.75
CA ILE A 14 3.33 1.45 12.29
C ILE A 14 4.42 1.19 11.22
N ARG A 15 4.39 0.05 10.52
CA ARG A 15 5.34 -0.23 9.43
C ARG A 15 5.23 0.78 8.28
N GLN A 16 4.01 1.20 7.95
CA GLN A 16 3.78 2.25 6.95
C GLN A 16 4.38 3.58 7.39
N LEU A 17 4.17 3.98 8.65
CA LEU A 17 4.78 5.17 9.24
C LEU A 17 6.30 5.13 9.15
N PHE A 18 6.92 4.03 9.58
CA PHE A 18 8.38 3.89 9.55
C PHE A 18 8.94 3.97 8.13
N ALA A 19 8.22 3.49 7.11
CA ALA A 19 8.61 3.62 5.72
C ALA A 19 8.52 5.06 5.18
N GLN A 20 7.66 5.90 5.76
CA GLN A 20 7.52 7.30 5.37
C GLN A 20 8.57 8.24 5.98
N LEU A 21 9.34 7.76 6.97
CA LEU A 21 10.38 8.56 7.61
C LEU A 21 11.47 8.97 6.61
N PRO A 22 12.09 10.16 6.78
CA PRO A 22 13.14 10.65 5.88
C PRO A 22 14.28 9.64 5.69
N GLU A 23 14.77 9.03 6.77
CA GLU A 23 15.84 8.04 6.74
C GLU A 23 15.46 6.79 5.92
N SER A 24 14.20 6.37 6.03
CA SER A 24 13.65 5.27 5.24
C SER A 24 13.52 5.63 3.77
N LYS A 25 13.05 6.84 3.44
CA LYS A 25 12.94 7.32 2.05
C LYS A 25 14.31 7.41 1.39
N VAL A 26 15.32 7.90 2.12
CA VAL A 26 16.72 7.93 1.68
C VAL A 26 17.22 6.52 1.35
N ARG A 27 17.02 5.57 2.27
CA ARG A 27 17.45 4.18 2.11
C ARG A 27 16.53 3.33 1.23
N GLY A 28 15.39 3.86 0.79
CA GLY A 28 14.43 3.14 -0.05
C GLY A 28 13.66 2.04 0.70
N TYR A 29 13.59 2.13 2.03
CA TYR A 29 12.92 1.13 2.85
C TYR A 29 11.41 1.21 2.71
N GLN A 30 10.83 0.10 2.23
CA GLN A 30 9.39 -0.09 2.13
C GLN A 30 8.82 -0.67 3.44
N PRO A 31 7.50 -0.64 3.67
CA PRO A 31 6.87 -1.23 4.87
C PRO A 31 7.20 -2.72 5.06
N ARG A 32 7.58 -3.42 3.99
CA ARG A 32 8.04 -4.81 4.02
C ARG A 32 9.37 -4.97 4.78
N ARG A 33 10.30 -4.02 4.69
CA ARG A 33 11.59 -4.04 5.42
C ARG A 33 11.35 -4.09 6.94
N PHE A 34 10.33 -3.38 7.39
CA PHE A 34 9.93 -3.28 8.79
C PHE A 34 9.07 -4.46 9.28
N SER A 35 8.87 -5.50 8.45
CA SER A 35 8.16 -6.71 8.87
C SER A 35 9.14 -7.76 9.39
N PHE A 36 8.97 -8.19 10.64
CA PHE A 36 9.76 -9.30 11.19
C PHE A 36 9.39 -10.67 10.57
N ASN A 37 8.24 -10.77 9.89
CA ASN A 37 7.79 -12.01 9.22
C ASN A 37 8.32 -12.16 7.78
N LYS A 38 9.04 -11.17 7.25
CA LYS A 38 9.54 -11.18 5.87
C LYS A 38 11.04 -10.94 5.85
N GLU A 39 11.71 -11.62 4.92
CA GLU A 39 13.12 -11.41 4.63
C GLU A 39 13.40 -9.96 4.22
N GLY A 40 14.60 -9.50 4.55
CA GLY A 40 15.11 -8.17 4.24
C GLY A 40 15.56 -7.42 5.49
N GLY A 41 14.63 -7.05 6.37
CA GLY A 41 14.96 -6.29 7.59
C GLY A 41 14.96 -7.10 8.89
N ARG A 42 14.37 -8.29 8.88
CA ARG A 42 14.38 -9.20 10.03
C ARG A 42 15.78 -9.72 10.34
N CYS A 43 15.99 -10.21 11.55
CA CYS A 43 17.17 -11.00 11.88
C CYS A 43 17.02 -12.40 11.26
N GLU A 44 17.87 -12.74 10.30
CA GLU A 44 17.82 -14.04 9.63
C GLU A 44 18.25 -15.20 10.56
N ALA A 45 19.11 -14.95 11.55
CA ALA A 45 19.57 -15.97 12.49
C ALA A 45 18.46 -16.56 13.38
N CYS A 46 17.37 -15.82 13.60
CA CYS A 46 16.19 -16.29 14.33
C CYS A 46 14.90 -16.18 13.50
N GLU A 47 15.03 -15.96 12.19
CA GLU A 47 13.92 -15.74 11.25
C GLU A 47 12.90 -14.67 11.69
N GLY A 48 13.37 -13.67 12.44
CA GLY A 48 12.55 -12.60 13.00
C GLY A 48 11.74 -12.93 14.27
N ASN A 49 11.88 -14.13 14.85
CA ASN A 49 11.21 -14.47 16.11
C ASN A 49 11.82 -13.74 17.33
N GLY A 50 13.11 -13.39 17.26
CA GLY A 50 13.88 -12.81 18.38
C GLY A 50 14.35 -13.86 19.40
N GLN A 51 13.85 -15.08 19.27
CA GLN A 51 14.20 -16.25 20.08
C GLN A 51 14.44 -17.44 19.15
N LYS A 52 15.30 -18.36 19.57
CA LYS A 52 15.56 -19.65 18.94
C LYS A 52 14.89 -20.73 19.78
N LYS A 53 14.16 -21.62 19.11
CA LYS A 53 13.54 -22.78 19.74
C LYS A 53 14.58 -23.88 19.87
N ILE A 54 14.83 -24.34 21.08
CA ILE A 54 15.67 -25.50 21.37
C ILE A 54 14.74 -26.68 21.60
N GLU A 55 14.83 -27.66 20.71
CA GLU A 55 14.07 -28.89 20.82
C GLU A 55 14.64 -29.77 21.93
N MET A 56 13.77 -30.19 22.84
CA MET A 56 14.13 -31.05 23.97
C MET A 56 13.39 -32.38 23.85
N HIS A 57 14.10 -33.50 23.88
CA HIS A 57 13.49 -34.81 23.63
C HIS A 57 12.44 -35.25 24.65
N PHE A 58 12.53 -34.77 25.90
CA PHE A 58 11.69 -35.22 27.02
C PHE A 58 11.00 -34.08 27.79
N LEU A 59 11.38 -32.84 27.52
CA LEU A 59 10.85 -31.65 28.18
C LEU A 59 10.17 -30.76 27.14
N PRO A 60 9.26 -29.87 27.55
CA PRO A 60 8.73 -28.85 26.65
C PRO A 60 9.87 -28.03 26.04
N ASP A 61 9.74 -27.73 24.76
CA ASP A 61 10.74 -26.95 24.03
C ASP A 61 10.99 -25.60 24.69
N VAL A 62 12.26 -25.23 24.77
CA VAL A 62 12.68 -23.99 25.43
C VAL A 62 12.98 -22.94 24.38
N TRP A 63 12.47 -21.73 24.60
CA TRP A 63 12.78 -20.57 23.78
C TRP A 63 13.92 -19.78 24.41
N VAL A 64 15.06 -19.71 23.73
CA VAL A 64 16.23 -18.95 24.18
C VAL A 64 16.35 -17.69 23.34
N GLU A 65 16.71 -16.59 23.97
CA GLU A 65 16.94 -15.32 23.28
C GLU A 65 18.01 -15.46 22.19
N CYS A 66 17.77 -14.83 21.03
CA CYS A 66 18.73 -14.88 19.94
C CYS A 66 19.98 -14.05 20.27
N ASP A 67 21.12 -14.71 20.28
CA ASP A 67 22.49 -14.18 20.41
C ASP A 67 22.90 -13.11 19.38
N VAL A 68 22.27 -13.10 18.19
CA VAL A 68 22.62 -12.15 17.12
C VAL A 68 21.87 -10.82 17.25
N CYS A 69 20.57 -10.87 17.55
CA CYS A 69 19.74 -9.67 17.63
C CYS A 69 19.35 -9.26 19.06
N ASN A 70 19.68 -10.07 20.06
CA ASN A 70 19.33 -9.87 21.48
C ASN A 70 17.83 -9.53 21.63
N GLY A 71 16.98 -10.42 21.11
CA GLY A 71 15.53 -10.27 21.18
C GLY A 71 14.92 -9.18 20.29
N LYS A 72 15.71 -8.35 19.60
CA LYS A 72 15.21 -7.20 18.83
C LYS A 72 14.52 -7.56 17.51
N ARG A 73 14.60 -8.80 17.05
CA ARG A 73 13.95 -9.33 15.82
C ARG A 73 14.42 -8.76 14.47
N TYR A 74 15.20 -7.67 14.46
CA TYR A 74 15.64 -6.97 13.25
C TYR A 74 17.16 -6.89 13.13
N ASN A 75 17.66 -6.65 11.92
CA ASN A 75 19.07 -6.33 11.68
C ASN A 75 19.41 -4.88 12.07
N PRO A 76 20.69 -4.58 12.37
CA PRO A 76 21.13 -3.25 12.80
C PRO A 76 20.75 -2.12 11.84
N GLU A 77 20.75 -2.37 10.54
CA GLU A 77 20.44 -1.36 9.51
C GLU A 77 18.97 -0.91 9.60
N THR A 78 18.05 -1.84 9.89
CA THR A 78 16.63 -1.53 10.08
C THR A 78 16.39 -0.79 11.40
N LEU A 79 17.14 -1.13 12.45
CA LEU A 79 17.06 -0.49 13.77
C LEU A 79 17.62 0.93 13.81
N ALA A 80 18.42 1.32 12.81
CA ALA A 80 18.95 2.67 12.70
C ALA A 80 17.87 3.71 12.35
N VAL A 81 16.74 3.29 11.76
CA VAL A 81 15.59 4.17 11.50
C VAL A 81 14.81 4.37 12.80
N ARG A 82 14.62 5.63 13.21
CA ARG A 82 13.99 5.99 14.48
C ARG A 82 12.85 6.98 14.28
N TYR A 83 11.71 6.73 14.93
CA TYR A 83 10.64 7.69 15.11
C TYR A 83 10.67 8.22 16.54
N LYS A 84 10.77 9.54 16.73
CA LYS A 84 10.91 10.17 18.07
C LYS A 84 11.95 9.46 18.96
N SER A 85 13.14 9.19 18.39
CA SER A 85 14.26 8.45 19.01
C SER A 85 14.05 6.95 19.26
N LYS A 86 12.89 6.37 18.92
CA LYS A 86 12.57 4.95 19.09
C LYS A 86 12.67 4.20 17.76
N SER A 87 13.40 3.09 17.75
CA SER A 87 13.42 2.16 16.61
C SER A 87 12.14 1.31 16.60
N ILE A 88 11.91 0.57 15.51
CA ILE A 88 10.72 -0.29 15.42
C ILE A 88 10.72 -1.42 16.47
N ALA A 89 11.89 -1.92 16.86
CA ALA A 89 12.00 -2.90 17.94
C ALA A 89 11.67 -2.28 19.30
N ASP A 90 12.12 -1.03 19.53
CA ASP A 90 11.79 -0.31 20.77
C ASP A 90 10.27 -0.12 20.86
N VAL A 91 9.61 0.26 19.76
CA VAL A 91 8.15 0.39 19.71
C VAL A 91 7.43 -0.94 20.01
N LEU A 92 7.94 -2.07 19.51
CA LEU A 92 7.37 -3.38 19.84
C LEU A 92 7.57 -3.78 21.31
N GLN A 93 8.57 -3.23 22.00
CA GLN A 93 8.80 -3.50 23.41
C GLN A 93 7.99 -2.58 24.33
N MET A 94 7.52 -1.44 23.83
CA MET A 94 6.70 -0.49 24.57
C MET A 94 5.37 -1.10 24.99
N ARG A 95 4.90 -0.64 26.15
CA ARG A 95 3.56 -0.92 26.64
C ARG A 95 2.50 -0.22 25.78
N VAL A 96 1.29 -0.75 25.72
CA VAL A 96 0.19 -0.15 24.95
C VAL A 96 -0.03 1.31 25.36
N GLY A 97 -0.03 1.61 26.67
CA GLY A 97 -0.21 2.99 27.17
C GLY A 97 0.90 3.94 26.70
N GLU A 98 2.16 3.52 26.76
CA GLU A 98 3.29 4.32 26.27
C GLU A 98 3.25 4.53 24.76
N ALA A 99 2.82 3.51 24.01
CA ALA A 99 2.66 3.61 22.56
C ALA A 99 1.52 4.56 22.19
N LEU A 100 0.44 4.58 22.97
CA LEU A 100 -0.69 5.48 22.77
C LEU A 100 -0.24 6.95 22.87
N GLU A 101 0.61 7.28 23.85
CA GLU A 101 1.23 8.60 23.97
C GLU A 101 2.18 8.92 22.81
N LEU A 102 3.04 7.96 22.42
CA LEU A 102 4.00 8.14 21.33
C LEU A 102 3.31 8.47 20.00
N PHE A 103 2.19 7.80 19.72
CA PHE A 103 1.42 7.93 18.48
C PHE A 103 0.15 8.79 18.65
N ALA A 104 0.08 9.62 19.71
CA ALA A 104 -1.07 10.45 20.00
C ALA A 104 -1.46 11.38 18.84
N ASN A 105 -0.49 11.81 18.02
CA ASN A 105 -0.67 12.69 16.86
C ASN A 105 -1.04 11.96 15.56
N ILE A 106 -1.28 10.64 15.58
CA ILE A 106 -1.62 9.85 14.38
C ILE A 106 -2.96 9.14 14.64
N PRO A 107 -4.09 9.73 14.20
CA PRO A 107 -5.43 9.26 14.55
C PRO A 107 -5.69 7.78 14.23
N LYS A 108 -5.21 7.31 13.07
CA LYS A 108 -5.39 5.92 12.62
C LYS A 108 -4.75 4.91 13.58
N ILE A 109 -3.55 5.22 14.10
CA ILE A 109 -2.84 4.36 15.06
C ILE A 109 -3.44 4.54 16.47
N ARG A 110 -3.65 5.80 16.89
CA ARG A 110 -4.27 6.16 18.18
C ARG A 110 -5.57 5.41 18.42
N ARG A 111 -6.46 5.34 17.42
CA ARG A 111 -7.76 4.66 17.54
C ARG A 111 -7.63 3.18 17.92
N ILE A 112 -6.69 2.46 17.32
CA ILE A 112 -6.53 1.02 17.58
C ILE A 112 -5.79 0.80 18.92
N LEU A 113 -4.82 1.65 19.25
CA LEU A 113 -4.18 1.58 20.58
C LEU A 113 -5.16 1.93 21.70
N GLN A 114 -6.09 2.86 21.45
CA GLN A 114 -7.14 3.20 22.39
C GLN A 114 -8.07 2.01 22.62
N THR A 115 -8.44 1.23 21.61
CA THR A 115 -9.28 0.04 21.86
C THR A 115 -8.58 -1.03 22.70
N LEU A 116 -7.25 -1.17 22.59
CA LEU A 116 -6.44 -2.02 23.47
C LEU A 116 -6.38 -1.47 24.91
N SER A 117 -6.30 -0.16 25.07
CA SER A 117 -6.35 0.52 26.37
C SER A 117 -7.73 0.39 27.02
N ASP A 118 -8.81 0.58 26.26
CA ASP A 118 -10.20 0.50 26.71
C ASP A 118 -10.54 -0.90 27.28
N VAL A 119 -9.97 -1.98 26.71
CA VAL A 119 -10.11 -3.35 27.25
C VAL A 119 -9.19 -3.63 28.45
N GLY A 120 -8.41 -2.66 28.92
CA GLY A 120 -7.53 -2.77 30.08
C GLY A 120 -6.19 -3.47 29.80
N LEU A 121 -5.66 -3.41 28.58
CA LEU A 121 -4.37 -4.01 28.21
C LEU A 121 -3.22 -2.99 28.15
N ASP A 122 -3.32 -1.86 28.86
CA ASP A 122 -2.32 -0.79 28.88
C ASP A 122 -0.91 -1.27 29.25
N TYR A 123 -0.83 -2.26 30.14
CA TYR A 123 0.42 -2.81 30.67
C TYR A 123 1.12 -3.76 29.69
N LEU A 124 0.40 -4.27 28.69
CA LEU A 124 0.88 -5.30 27.79
C LEU A 124 1.85 -4.69 26.76
N SER A 125 2.96 -5.38 26.46
CA SER A 125 3.87 -4.94 25.40
C SER A 125 3.30 -5.29 24.02
N LEU A 126 3.41 -4.36 23.07
CA LEU A 126 2.87 -4.51 21.70
C LEU A 126 3.37 -5.77 20.97
N GLY A 127 4.63 -6.11 21.18
CA GLY A 127 5.34 -7.22 20.57
C GLY A 127 5.36 -8.51 21.38
N GLN A 128 4.65 -8.57 22.52
CA GLN A 128 4.57 -9.76 23.37
C GLN A 128 4.08 -10.97 22.57
N SER A 129 4.74 -12.10 22.73
CA SER A 129 4.45 -13.30 21.95
C SER A 129 3.07 -13.84 22.32
N ALA A 130 2.22 -14.15 21.33
CA ALA A 130 0.87 -14.66 21.60
C ALA A 130 0.82 -15.91 22.49
N PRO A 131 1.75 -16.89 22.39
CA PRO A 131 1.77 -18.04 23.29
C PRO A 131 2.05 -17.70 24.77
N THR A 132 2.57 -16.51 25.07
CA THR A 132 2.84 -16.07 26.45
C THR A 132 1.72 -15.20 27.01
N LEU A 133 0.61 -15.03 26.29
CA LEU A 133 -0.57 -14.33 26.78
C LEU A 133 -1.44 -15.26 27.61
N SER A 134 -2.03 -14.76 28.69
CA SER A 134 -3.07 -15.50 29.41
C SER A 134 -4.32 -15.69 28.54
N GLY A 135 -5.21 -16.59 28.96
CA GLY A 135 -6.51 -16.78 28.29
C GLY A 135 -7.32 -15.48 28.23
N GLY A 136 -7.44 -14.78 29.36
CA GLY A 136 -8.15 -13.50 29.46
C GLY A 136 -7.46 -12.37 28.67
N GLU A 137 -6.13 -12.33 28.62
CA GLU A 137 -5.41 -11.37 27.75
C GLU A 137 -5.69 -11.64 26.28
N SER A 138 -5.60 -12.90 25.86
CA SER A 138 -5.87 -13.32 24.48
C SER A 138 -7.30 -12.98 24.07
N GLN A 139 -8.27 -13.18 24.96
CA GLN A 139 -9.67 -12.83 24.73
C GLN A 139 -9.86 -11.31 24.58
N ARG A 140 -9.25 -10.51 25.46
CA ARG A 140 -9.33 -9.04 25.39
C ARG A 140 -8.65 -8.47 24.15
N VAL A 141 -7.53 -9.04 23.69
CA VAL A 141 -6.91 -8.66 22.40
C VAL A 141 -7.86 -8.92 21.23
N LYS A 142 -8.61 -10.03 21.25
CA LYS A 142 -9.62 -10.33 20.23
C LYS A 142 -10.77 -9.33 20.25
N LEU A 143 -11.25 -9.01 21.45
CA LEU A 143 -12.33 -8.03 21.64
C LEU A 143 -11.93 -6.63 21.13
N ALA A 144 -10.71 -6.19 21.45
CA ALA A 144 -10.15 -4.93 20.97
C ALA A 144 -10.00 -4.89 19.43
N ALA A 145 -9.67 -6.03 18.82
CA ALA A 145 -9.59 -6.14 17.36
C ALA A 145 -10.96 -6.03 16.70
N GLU A 146 -12.01 -6.60 17.29
CA GLU A 146 -13.39 -6.47 16.80
C GLU A 146 -13.93 -5.04 16.95
N LEU A 147 -13.66 -4.37 18.08
CA LEU A 147 -13.96 -2.94 18.25
C LEU A 147 -13.28 -2.02 17.23
N GLY A 148 -12.09 -2.42 16.76
CA GLY A 148 -11.32 -1.68 15.76
C GLY A 148 -11.87 -1.80 14.34
N ARG A 149 -12.76 -2.77 14.07
CA ARG A 149 -13.30 -3.00 12.72
C ARG A 149 -14.41 -2.01 12.35
N PRO A 150 -14.60 -1.72 11.05
CA PRO A 150 -15.76 -0.99 10.57
C PRO A 150 -17.05 -1.70 11.01
N ASN A 151 -17.89 -0.99 11.75
CA ASN A 151 -19.08 -1.56 12.32
C ASN A 151 -20.18 -1.74 11.27
N THR A 152 -20.81 -2.91 11.27
CA THR A 152 -21.97 -3.24 10.40
C THR A 152 -23.30 -3.09 11.13
N GLY A 153 -23.28 -3.00 12.47
CA GLY A 153 -24.46 -2.98 13.35
C GLY A 153 -25.31 -4.25 13.25
N ARG A 154 -24.75 -5.36 12.72
CA ARG A 154 -25.46 -6.60 12.41
C ARG A 154 -24.61 -7.83 12.69
N THR A 155 -23.76 -7.77 13.72
CA THR A 155 -22.91 -8.88 14.14
C THR A 155 -23.41 -9.42 15.48
N LEU A 156 -23.42 -10.76 15.62
CA LEU A 156 -23.68 -11.46 16.86
C LEU A 156 -22.36 -11.91 17.48
N TYR A 157 -22.07 -11.43 18.68
CA TYR A 157 -20.93 -11.86 19.50
C TYR A 157 -21.42 -12.86 20.54
N ILE A 158 -20.73 -13.99 20.67
CA ILE A 158 -20.99 -15.00 21.70
C ILE A 158 -19.72 -15.14 22.55
N LEU A 159 -19.84 -14.91 23.85
CA LEU A 159 -18.73 -15.03 24.80
C LEU A 159 -19.10 -16.05 25.87
N ASP A 160 -18.20 -17.01 26.06
CA ASP A 160 -18.33 -18.04 27.10
C ASP A 160 -17.45 -17.65 28.29
N GLU A 161 -18.08 -17.40 29.43
CA GLU A 161 -17.49 -16.97 30.71
C GLU A 161 -16.32 -15.96 30.60
N PRO A 162 -16.54 -14.79 29.97
CA PRO A 162 -15.48 -13.82 29.72
C PRO A 162 -14.90 -13.18 31.00
N THR A 163 -15.52 -13.35 32.17
CA THR A 163 -14.98 -12.87 33.44
C THR A 163 -14.01 -13.83 34.12
N THR A 164 -13.80 -15.03 33.58
CA THR A 164 -12.92 -16.04 34.18
C THR A 164 -11.51 -15.50 34.40
N GLY A 165 -11.11 -15.42 35.68
CA GLY A 165 -9.78 -14.97 36.08
C GLY A 165 -9.56 -13.45 36.02
N LEU A 166 -10.62 -12.64 35.92
CA LEU A 166 -10.54 -11.17 35.97
C LEU A 166 -10.78 -10.63 37.39
N HIS A 167 -10.06 -9.56 37.73
CA HIS A 167 -10.33 -8.77 38.94
C HIS A 167 -11.59 -7.92 38.75
N PHE A 168 -12.25 -7.50 39.84
CA PHE A 168 -13.50 -6.70 39.80
C PHE A 168 -13.37 -5.43 38.93
N ASP A 169 -12.23 -4.72 39.02
CA ASP A 169 -11.97 -3.53 38.19
C ASP A 169 -11.87 -3.86 36.69
N ASP A 170 -11.37 -5.05 36.33
CA ASP A 170 -11.26 -5.48 34.94
C ASP A 170 -12.61 -5.95 34.38
N ILE A 171 -13.50 -6.47 35.24
CA ILE A 171 -14.89 -6.80 34.87
C ILE A 171 -15.63 -5.52 34.47
N ALA A 172 -15.45 -4.42 35.21
CA ALA A 172 -16.06 -3.13 34.86
C ALA A 172 -15.62 -2.65 33.47
N LYS A 173 -14.33 -2.71 33.15
CA LYS A 173 -13.80 -2.35 31.83
C LYS A 173 -14.30 -3.27 30.72
N LEU A 174 -14.37 -4.58 30.99
CA LEU A 174 -14.94 -5.54 30.05
C LEU A 174 -16.40 -5.21 29.74
N LEU A 175 -17.20 -4.92 30.77
CA LEU A 175 -18.60 -4.54 30.62
C LEU A 175 -18.75 -3.28 29.78
N GLU A 176 -17.95 -2.24 30.02
CA GLU A 176 -17.95 -1.03 29.18
C GLU A 176 -17.73 -1.35 27.69
N VAL A 177 -16.82 -2.29 27.41
CA VAL A 177 -16.53 -2.71 26.04
C VAL A 177 -17.67 -3.51 25.42
N LEU A 178 -18.27 -4.47 26.15
CA LEU A 178 -19.40 -5.24 25.65
C LEU A 178 -20.61 -4.34 25.39
N HIS A 179 -20.89 -3.42 26.30
CA HIS A 179 -21.91 -2.40 26.15
C HIS A 179 -21.67 -1.49 24.95
N ARG A 180 -20.41 -1.11 24.67
CA ARG A 180 -20.05 -0.36 23.47
C ARG A 180 -20.34 -1.14 22.19
N LEU A 181 -20.13 -2.46 22.16
CA LEU A 181 -20.52 -3.29 21.00
C LEU A 181 -22.03 -3.28 20.79
N VAL A 182 -22.81 -3.30 21.86
CA VAL A 182 -24.28 -3.19 21.81
C VAL A 182 -24.71 -1.79 21.33
N ASP A 183 -24.06 -0.72 21.78
CA ASP A 183 -24.34 0.66 21.35
C ASP A 183 -24.02 0.89 19.86
N LEU A 184 -23.06 0.14 19.34
CA LEU A 184 -22.77 0.04 17.92
C LEU A 184 -23.89 -0.66 17.12
N GLY A 185 -24.93 -1.19 17.79
CA GLY A 185 -26.06 -1.89 17.18
C GLY A 185 -25.85 -3.39 17.03
N ASN A 186 -24.76 -3.95 17.56
CA ASN A 186 -24.52 -5.39 17.55
C ASN A 186 -25.28 -6.09 18.68
N THR A 187 -25.35 -7.41 18.62
CA THR A 187 -25.90 -8.24 19.71
C THR A 187 -24.76 -8.98 20.39
N VAL A 188 -24.75 -8.95 21.72
CA VAL A 188 -23.78 -9.68 22.54
C VAL A 188 -24.53 -10.68 23.40
N ILE A 189 -24.20 -11.97 23.26
CA ILE A 189 -24.68 -13.04 24.13
C ILE A 189 -23.50 -13.46 25.00
N VAL A 190 -23.72 -13.47 26.31
CA VAL A 190 -22.72 -13.87 27.28
C VAL A 190 -23.27 -15.02 28.11
N VAL A 191 -22.49 -16.09 28.24
CA VAL A 191 -22.72 -17.16 29.23
C VAL A 191 -21.91 -16.79 30.46
N GLU A 192 -22.58 -16.55 31.59
CA GLU A 192 -21.94 -16.08 32.81
C GLU A 192 -22.64 -16.60 34.06
N HIS A 193 -21.85 -16.68 35.13
CA HIS A 193 -22.33 -16.94 36.49
C HIS A 193 -22.03 -15.74 37.42
N ASN A 194 -21.26 -14.75 36.96
CA ASN A 194 -20.93 -13.58 37.74
C ASN A 194 -22.11 -12.60 37.84
N LEU A 195 -22.62 -12.37 39.05
CA LEU A 195 -23.77 -11.50 39.30
C LEU A 195 -23.53 -10.03 38.92
N ASP A 196 -22.27 -9.57 38.91
CA ASP A 196 -21.93 -8.21 38.48
C ASP A 196 -22.14 -8.01 36.97
N VAL A 197 -22.03 -9.07 36.17
CA VAL A 197 -22.34 -9.05 34.73
C VAL A 197 -23.83 -9.27 34.49
N ILE A 198 -24.42 -10.23 35.21
CA ILE A 198 -25.82 -10.59 35.04
C ILE A 198 -26.73 -9.39 35.35
N LYS A 199 -26.43 -8.62 36.41
CA LYS A 199 -27.22 -7.44 36.80
C LYS A 199 -27.21 -6.31 35.76
N THR A 200 -26.21 -6.25 34.88
CA THR A 200 -26.09 -5.21 33.85
C THR A 200 -26.67 -5.61 32.50
N ALA A 201 -27.17 -6.84 32.36
CA ALA A 201 -27.74 -7.33 31.12
C ALA A 201 -29.10 -6.68 30.82
N ASP A 202 -29.35 -6.34 29.55
CA ASP A 202 -30.67 -5.85 29.11
C ASP A 202 -31.74 -6.97 29.13
N TRP A 203 -31.30 -8.24 28.98
CA TRP A 203 -32.15 -9.42 28.95
C TRP A 203 -31.40 -10.65 29.46
N ILE A 204 -32.04 -11.47 30.28
CA ILE A 204 -31.51 -12.73 30.83
C ILE A 204 -32.37 -13.89 30.34
N ILE A 205 -31.73 -15.02 30.05
CA ILE A 205 -32.37 -16.32 29.85
C ILE A 205 -31.76 -17.27 30.87
N ASP A 206 -32.53 -17.67 31.88
CA ASP A 206 -32.08 -18.58 32.93
C ASP A 206 -32.44 -20.02 32.57
N LEU A 207 -31.44 -20.90 32.61
CA LEU A 207 -31.57 -22.31 32.27
C LEU A 207 -31.52 -23.16 33.55
N GLY A 208 -32.34 -24.20 33.61
CA GLY A 208 -32.42 -25.05 34.80
C GLY A 208 -33.67 -25.93 34.77
N PRO A 209 -34.36 -26.13 35.91
CA PRO A 209 -34.10 -25.56 37.25
C PRO A 209 -32.87 -26.16 37.95
N GLU A 210 -32.45 -27.36 37.56
CA GLU A 210 -31.27 -28.05 38.09
C GLU A 210 -30.30 -28.41 36.96
N ALA A 211 -29.16 -29.04 37.28
CA ALA A 211 -28.19 -29.50 36.29
C ALA A 211 -28.49 -30.92 35.76
N GLY A 212 -27.89 -31.27 34.63
CA GLY A 212 -27.98 -32.62 34.05
C GLY A 212 -29.39 -32.99 33.57
N ASN A 213 -29.84 -34.21 33.88
CA ASN A 213 -31.15 -34.72 33.45
C ASN A 213 -32.34 -33.95 34.04
N ALA A 214 -32.13 -33.19 35.11
CA ALA A 214 -33.15 -32.36 35.77
C ALA A 214 -33.14 -30.90 35.27
N GLY A 215 -32.36 -30.60 34.24
CA GLY A 215 -32.24 -29.29 33.61
C GLY A 215 -32.62 -29.25 32.14
N GLY A 216 -32.11 -28.25 31.43
CA GLY A 216 -32.29 -28.10 29.98
C GLY A 216 -33.56 -27.35 29.58
N GLU A 217 -34.26 -26.74 30.54
CA GLU A 217 -35.46 -25.94 30.30
C GLU A 217 -35.20 -24.47 30.59
N VAL A 218 -35.93 -23.58 29.90
CA VAL A 218 -35.96 -22.16 30.26
C VAL A 218 -36.82 -21.99 31.50
N VAL A 219 -36.20 -21.54 32.60
CA VAL A 219 -36.86 -21.35 33.90
C VAL A 219 -37.60 -20.02 33.92
N VAL A 220 -36.89 -18.96 33.54
CA VAL A 220 -37.39 -17.59 33.48
C VAL A 220 -36.57 -16.81 32.44
N GLN A 221 -37.18 -15.81 31.81
CA GLN A 221 -36.50 -14.90 30.89
C GLN A 221 -37.09 -13.50 30.95
N GLY A 222 -36.27 -12.48 30.76
CA GLY A 222 -36.67 -11.08 30.82
C GLY A 222 -35.57 -10.16 31.35
N PRO A 223 -35.88 -8.88 31.56
CA PRO A 223 -34.98 -7.95 32.25
C PRO A 223 -34.65 -8.43 33.68
N PRO A 224 -33.48 -8.07 34.24
CA PRO A 224 -33.04 -8.47 35.59
C PRO A 224 -34.10 -8.29 36.68
N GLU A 225 -34.79 -7.15 36.69
CA GLU A 225 -35.82 -6.83 37.68
C GLU A 225 -37.07 -7.70 37.50
N GLU A 226 -37.40 -8.05 36.25
CA GLU A 226 -38.57 -8.87 35.95
C GLU A 226 -38.35 -10.33 36.33
N ILE A 227 -37.17 -10.89 36.07
CA ILE A 227 -36.88 -12.27 36.46
C ILE A 227 -36.91 -12.46 37.98
N VAL A 228 -36.49 -11.44 38.75
CA VAL A 228 -36.58 -11.43 40.21
C VAL A 228 -38.04 -11.39 40.67
N ARG A 229 -38.89 -10.58 40.03
CA ARG A 229 -40.34 -10.54 40.33
C ARG A 229 -41.06 -11.85 40.01
N GLN A 230 -40.66 -12.53 38.95
CA GLN A 230 -41.26 -13.78 38.50
C GLN A 230 -40.73 -15.03 39.23
N ASN A 231 -39.74 -14.87 40.10
CA ASN A 231 -39.12 -16.01 40.79
C ASN A 231 -40.14 -16.77 41.64
N GLY A 232 -40.25 -18.09 41.42
CA GLY A 232 -41.16 -18.96 42.16
C GLY A 232 -42.63 -18.92 41.69
N VAL A 233 -42.97 -18.17 40.65
CA VAL A 233 -44.33 -18.14 40.07
C VAL A 233 -44.62 -19.43 39.28
N SER A 234 -43.67 -19.90 38.48
CA SER A 234 -43.79 -21.15 37.71
C SER A 234 -42.75 -22.18 38.17
N LYS A 235 -41.47 -21.80 38.12
CA LYS A 235 -40.33 -22.59 38.58
C LYS A 235 -39.41 -21.70 39.42
N ARG A 236 -38.65 -22.31 40.33
CA ARG A 236 -37.65 -21.61 41.13
C ARG A 236 -36.41 -21.35 40.26
N SER A 237 -35.98 -20.10 40.19
CA SER A 237 -34.71 -19.70 39.57
C SER A 237 -33.68 -19.45 40.65
N HIS A 238 -32.56 -20.18 40.61
CA HIS A 238 -31.42 -19.97 41.51
C HIS A 238 -30.77 -18.61 41.24
N THR A 239 -30.64 -18.23 39.98
CA THR A 239 -30.10 -16.94 39.53
C THR A 239 -30.94 -15.79 40.07
N ALA A 240 -32.26 -15.82 39.91
CA ALA A 240 -33.14 -14.75 40.38
C ALA A 240 -33.15 -14.62 41.92
N ALA A 241 -33.01 -15.74 42.64
CA ALA A 241 -32.92 -15.73 44.10
C ALA A 241 -31.67 -14.97 44.60
N LEU A 242 -30.52 -15.20 43.96
CA LEU A 242 -29.26 -14.53 44.33
C LEU A 242 -29.18 -13.09 43.80
N LEU A 243 -29.74 -12.83 42.62
CA LEU A 243 -29.71 -11.51 41.98
C LEU A 243 -30.54 -10.47 42.75
N SER A 244 -31.58 -10.90 43.48
CA SER A 244 -32.43 -10.02 44.28
C SER A 244 -31.62 -9.14 45.26
N ASP A 245 -30.69 -9.74 46.00
CA ASP A 245 -29.90 -9.02 47.00
C ASP A 245 -28.92 -8.03 46.34
N VAL A 246 -28.37 -8.43 45.18
CA VAL A 246 -27.41 -7.60 44.42
C VAL A 246 -28.09 -6.36 43.81
N LEU A 247 -29.31 -6.49 43.31
CA LEU A 247 -30.09 -5.36 42.78
C LEU A 247 -30.53 -4.39 43.88
N GLN A 248 -30.77 -4.88 45.10
CA GLN A 248 -31.14 -4.04 46.24
C GLN A 248 -29.94 -3.28 46.84
N ALA A 249 -28.71 -3.78 46.64
CA ALA A 249 -27.50 -3.24 47.26
C ALA A 249 -27.05 -1.87 46.71
N GLY A 250 -27.56 -1.41 45.57
CA GLY A 250 -27.17 -0.12 44.99
C GLY A 250 -28.24 0.53 44.12
N PRO A 251 -28.22 1.86 43.96
CA PRO A 251 -29.19 2.55 43.11
C PRO A 251 -28.96 2.20 41.63
N HIS A 252 -30.04 2.10 40.86
CA HIS A 252 -29.97 2.00 39.41
C HIS A 252 -29.33 3.28 38.85
N ALA A 253 -28.21 3.12 38.14
CA ALA A 253 -27.52 4.20 37.46
C ALA A 253 -27.64 4.02 35.94
N GLU A 254 -28.13 5.04 35.25
CA GLU A 254 -28.22 5.00 33.80
C GLU A 254 -26.81 5.13 33.19
N ARG A 255 -26.43 4.19 32.33
CA ARG A 255 -25.12 4.22 31.68
C ARG A 255 -25.06 5.30 30.61
N LYS A 256 -23.90 5.94 30.46
CA LYS A 256 -23.61 6.80 29.31
C LYS A 256 -23.46 5.94 28.06
N ARG A 257 -24.36 6.09 27.09
CA ARG A 257 -24.27 5.37 25.80
C ARG A 257 -23.12 5.90 24.96
N TYR A 258 -22.40 4.99 24.31
CA TYR A 258 -21.38 5.34 23.33
C TYR A 258 -22.05 5.81 22.04
N ASP A 259 -21.69 7.00 21.55
CA ASP A 259 -22.16 7.49 20.26
C ASP A 259 -21.19 7.04 19.15
N PRO A 260 -21.61 6.12 18.25
CA PRO A 260 -20.76 5.64 17.17
C PRO A 260 -20.58 6.64 16.02
N PHE A 261 -21.40 7.70 15.96
CA PHE A 261 -21.35 8.75 14.95
C PHE A 261 -20.62 10.00 15.44
N ALA A 262 -20.24 10.07 16.72
CA ALA A 262 -19.34 11.09 17.20
C ALA A 262 -17.99 10.91 16.48
N GLU A 263 -17.71 11.79 15.51
CA GLU A 263 -16.40 11.82 14.86
C GLU A 263 -15.35 12.07 15.95
N PRO A 264 -14.29 11.24 16.05
CA PRO A 264 -13.20 11.55 16.96
C PRO A 264 -12.62 12.89 16.49
N GLU A 265 -12.82 13.94 17.30
CA GLU A 265 -12.36 15.29 16.98
C GLU A 265 -10.88 15.23 16.58
N LYS A 266 -10.58 15.76 15.38
CA LYS A 266 -9.19 15.99 14.98
C LYS A 266 -8.58 16.91 16.02
N ARG A 267 -7.60 16.41 16.75
CA ARG A 267 -6.89 17.18 17.75
C ARG A 267 -5.90 18.10 17.03
N GLU A 268 -5.62 19.24 17.64
CA GLU A 268 -4.56 20.14 17.15
C GLU A 268 -3.22 19.37 17.12
N GLY A 269 -2.57 19.32 15.94
CA GLY A 269 -1.35 18.55 15.71
C GLY A 269 -1.55 17.11 15.20
N ASP A 270 -2.79 16.68 14.93
CA ASP A 270 -3.03 15.40 14.24
C ASP A 270 -2.47 15.45 12.80
N ILE A 271 -1.65 14.46 12.43
CA ILE A 271 -0.99 14.34 11.12
C ILE A 271 -1.56 13.09 10.43
N GLU A 272 -1.92 13.21 9.16
CA GLU A 272 -2.29 12.03 8.37
C GLU A 272 -1.04 11.16 8.11
N LEU A 273 -1.21 9.84 8.10
CA LEU A 273 -0.09 8.89 7.95
C LEU A 273 0.72 9.16 6.68
N GLU A 274 0.04 9.60 5.62
CA GLU A 274 0.58 9.93 4.31
C GLU A 274 1.37 11.27 4.28
N GLU A 275 1.16 12.14 5.27
CA GLU A 275 1.83 13.43 5.40
C GLU A 275 3.13 13.34 6.22
N VAL A 276 3.32 12.25 6.95
CA VAL A 276 4.54 12.01 7.71
C VAL A 276 5.76 12.03 6.79
N GLY A 277 6.71 12.93 7.07
CA GLY A 277 7.94 13.08 6.29
C GLY A 277 7.73 13.63 4.88
N ARG A 278 6.61 14.30 4.58
CA ARG A 278 6.37 14.99 3.30
C ARG A 278 7.14 16.32 3.19
N ASP A 279 7.26 17.03 4.30
CA ASP A 279 7.95 18.34 4.35
C ASP A 279 9.47 18.21 4.48
N ALA A 280 9.98 17.00 4.72
CA ALA A 280 11.40 16.75 4.76
C ALA A 280 11.99 16.86 3.34
N SER A 281 12.84 17.86 3.13
CA SER A 281 13.60 17.98 1.89
C SER A 281 14.59 16.81 1.79
N MET A 282 14.47 16.02 0.74
CA MET A 282 15.32 14.85 0.54
C MET A 282 16.74 15.27 0.14
N PRO A 283 17.77 14.46 0.43
CA PRO A 283 19.16 14.78 0.05
C PRO A 283 19.34 15.09 -1.44
N TRP A 284 18.58 14.41 -2.33
CA TRP A 284 18.63 14.69 -3.77
C TRP A 284 17.91 15.97 -4.19
N GLN A 285 17.02 16.51 -3.34
CA GLN A 285 16.37 17.80 -3.55
C GLN A 285 17.22 18.96 -3.06
N THR A 286 18.02 18.75 -2.01
CA THR A 286 18.92 19.78 -1.45
C THR A 286 20.23 19.88 -2.21
N ASP A 287 20.90 18.76 -2.45
CA ASP A 287 22.14 18.68 -3.23
C ASP A 287 22.17 17.37 -4.04
N GLY A 288 21.35 17.33 -5.09
CA GLY A 288 21.25 16.19 -5.99
C GLY A 288 22.57 15.76 -6.59
N ARG A 289 23.45 16.71 -6.92
CA ARG A 289 24.75 16.40 -7.51
C ARG A 289 25.60 15.60 -6.52
N ARG A 290 25.78 16.11 -5.29
CA ARG A 290 26.51 15.40 -4.23
C ARG A 290 25.87 14.08 -3.84
N TRP A 291 24.53 14.00 -3.83
CA TRP A 291 23.81 12.76 -3.58
C TRP A 291 24.21 11.67 -4.58
N HIS A 292 24.23 11.97 -5.88
CA HIS A 292 24.54 10.97 -6.89
C HIS A 292 26.04 10.67 -7.03
N THR A 293 26.93 11.62 -6.72
CA THR A 293 28.38 11.46 -6.92
C THR A 293 29.14 11.00 -5.67
N ILE A 294 28.60 11.21 -4.47
CA ILE A 294 29.30 10.89 -3.20
C ILE A 294 28.40 10.06 -2.28
N GLU A 295 27.21 10.56 -1.92
CA GLU A 295 26.38 9.99 -0.83
C GLU A 295 25.42 8.87 -1.29
N ARG A 296 25.55 8.46 -2.54
CA ARG A 296 24.70 7.49 -3.24
C ARG A 296 24.50 6.18 -2.48
N VAL A 297 23.24 5.75 -2.43
CA VAL A 297 22.83 4.44 -1.94
C VAL A 297 22.03 3.68 -2.98
N THR A 298 22.05 2.36 -2.89
CA THR A 298 21.27 1.51 -3.79
C THR A 298 19.77 1.65 -3.55
N THR A 299 18.97 1.07 -4.43
CA THR A 299 17.52 0.97 -4.23
C THR A 299 17.13 0.30 -2.91
N GLU A 300 18.01 -0.56 -2.37
CA GLU A 300 17.87 -1.29 -1.12
C GLU A 300 18.57 -0.62 0.08
N GLY A 301 19.22 0.52 -0.13
CA GLY A 301 19.91 1.26 0.94
C GLY A 301 21.31 0.77 1.27
N LYS A 302 21.95 -0.02 0.38
CA LYS A 302 23.37 -0.41 0.49
C LYS A 302 24.27 0.68 -0.07
N SER A 303 25.56 0.67 0.28
CA SER A 303 26.56 1.57 -0.32
C SER A 303 26.81 1.22 -1.79
N CYS A 304 26.75 2.19 -2.70
CA CYS A 304 27.18 1.96 -4.09
C CYS A 304 28.72 1.88 -4.17
N LYS A 305 29.23 1.00 -5.05
CA LYS A 305 30.65 0.69 -5.25
C LYS A 305 31.22 1.20 -6.58
N TRP A 306 30.38 1.55 -7.56
CA TRP A 306 30.84 2.21 -8.80
C TRP A 306 31.31 3.65 -8.54
N ASP A 307 32.19 4.16 -9.38
CA ASP A 307 32.85 5.47 -9.24
C ASP A 307 31.91 6.65 -9.59
N GLY A 308 31.65 7.51 -8.61
CA GLY A 308 30.76 8.67 -8.73
C GLY A 308 31.24 9.73 -9.71
N HIS A 309 32.54 9.87 -9.91
CA HIS A 309 33.14 10.87 -10.82
C HIS A 309 32.75 10.64 -12.29
N ILE A 310 32.26 9.44 -12.63
CA ILE A 310 31.72 9.15 -13.95
C ILE A 310 30.59 10.12 -14.32
N LEU A 311 29.71 10.45 -13.36
CA LEU A 311 28.59 11.35 -13.62
C LEU A 311 29.04 12.79 -13.84
N ASP A 312 29.99 13.28 -13.05
CA ASP A 312 30.57 14.61 -13.24
C ASP A 312 31.30 14.75 -14.57
N TRP A 313 32.05 13.71 -14.96
CA TRP A 313 32.72 13.67 -16.26
C TRP A 313 31.73 13.63 -17.42
N LEU A 314 30.69 12.79 -17.35
CA LEU A 314 29.65 12.71 -18.37
C LEU A 314 28.88 14.02 -18.51
N ASP A 315 28.50 14.63 -17.39
CA ASP A 315 27.79 15.92 -17.37
C ASP A 315 28.61 17.00 -18.08
N ALA A 316 29.89 17.14 -17.74
CA ALA A 316 30.79 18.09 -18.38
C ALA A 316 30.96 17.81 -19.89
N GLN A 317 31.21 16.56 -20.28
CA GLN A 317 31.41 16.19 -21.68
C GLN A 317 30.15 16.38 -22.53
N ILE A 318 28.97 16.07 -22.01
CA ILE A 318 27.71 16.21 -22.77
C ILE A 318 27.37 17.69 -23.00
N HIS A 319 27.56 18.54 -21.99
CA HIS A 319 27.33 19.99 -22.12
C HIS A 319 28.38 20.70 -22.99
N GLU A 320 29.59 20.17 -23.09
CA GLU A 320 30.61 20.67 -24.03
C GLU A 320 30.28 20.32 -25.49
N LEU A 321 29.64 19.16 -25.72
CA LEU A 321 29.37 18.64 -27.07
C LEU A 321 28.08 19.19 -27.71
N GLY A 322 27.17 19.78 -26.93
CA GLY A 322 25.94 20.33 -27.48
C GLY A 322 25.09 21.07 -26.46
N SER A 323 24.06 21.76 -26.97
CA SER A 323 23.09 22.45 -26.12
C SER A 323 22.09 21.44 -25.55
N PHE A 324 22.17 21.17 -24.25
CA PHE A 324 21.23 20.39 -23.46
C PHE A 324 20.60 21.27 -22.37
N GLY A 325 19.48 20.83 -21.78
CA GLY A 325 18.96 21.46 -20.57
C GLY A 325 19.82 21.10 -19.35
N GLU A 326 19.71 21.88 -18.27
CA GLU A 326 20.43 21.58 -17.02
C GLU A 326 20.15 20.14 -16.56
N THR A 327 21.20 19.45 -16.11
CA THR A 327 21.09 18.08 -15.62
C THR A 327 20.16 18.02 -14.42
N ASN A 328 19.16 17.14 -14.53
CA ASN A 328 18.20 16.90 -13.48
C ASN A 328 18.76 15.85 -12.51
N TRP A 329 19.23 16.34 -11.36
CA TRP A 329 19.67 15.54 -10.22
C TRP A 329 18.56 15.31 -9.18
N ASN A 330 17.35 15.83 -9.42
CA ASN A 330 16.26 15.82 -8.45
C ASN A 330 15.44 14.53 -8.52
N HIS A 331 16.12 13.39 -8.38
CA HIS A 331 15.48 12.10 -8.28
C HIS A 331 16.34 11.16 -7.44
N ARG A 332 15.75 10.17 -6.75
CA ARG A 332 16.50 9.33 -5.81
C ARG A 332 17.61 8.49 -6.49
N SER A 333 17.30 7.92 -7.66
CA SER A 333 18.13 6.87 -8.27
C SER A 333 18.39 7.06 -9.77
N VAL A 334 18.05 8.23 -10.32
CA VAL A 334 18.17 8.52 -11.74
C VAL A 334 18.71 9.92 -11.92
N VAL A 335 19.73 10.07 -12.75
CA VAL A 335 20.16 11.38 -13.25
C VAL A 335 19.74 11.49 -14.71
N GLU A 336 19.03 12.56 -15.05
CA GLU A 336 18.51 12.78 -16.40
C GLU A 336 19.16 14.01 -17.04
N ILE A 337 19.67 13.84 -18.26
CA ILE A 337 20.05 14.96 -19.13
C ILE A 337 19.05 15.04 -20.27
N ALA A 338 18.30 16.13 -20.31
CA ALA A 338 17.23 16.35 -21.28
C ALA A 338 17.65 17.27 -22.43
N ALA A 339 16.93 17.19 -23.54
CA ALA A 339 17.04 18.19 -24.60
C ALA A 339 16.66 19.59 -24.05
N PRO A 340 17.11 20.70 -24.68
CA PRO A 340 16.81 22.07 -24.22
C PRO A 340 15.32 22.34 -24.06
N VAL A 341 14.48 21.70 -24.88
CA VAL A 341 13.02 21.77 -24.76
C VAL A 341 12.51 20.43 -24.23
N LYS A 342 11.85 20.43 -23.06
CA LYS A 342 11.36 19.22 -22.39
C LYS A 342 10.49 18.30 -23.29
N THR A 343 9.74 18.86 -24.23
CA THR A 343 8.90 18.09 -25.17
C THR A 343 9.70 17.24 -26.16
N GLN A 344 10.98 17.54 -26.37
CA GLN A 344 11.86 16.79 -27.26
C GLN A 344 12.43 15.52 -26.59
N GLY A 345 12.21 15.38 -25.27
CA GLY A 345 12.58 14.20 -24.49
C GLY A 345 13.99 14.23 -23.92
N TRP A 346 14.40 13.09 -23.35
CA TRP A 346 15.68 12.90 -22.69
C TRP A 346 16.74 12.32 -23.63
N PHE A 347 18.01 12.66 -23.37
CA PHE A 347 19.18 12.11 -24.07
C PHE A 347 19.88 11.04 -23.25
N LEU A 348 20.12 11.29 -21.95
CA LEU A 348 20.78 10.34 -21.05
C LEU A 348 19.90 10.10 -19.81
N HIS A 349 19.72 8.82 -19.47
CA HIS A 349 19.32 8.39 -18.14
C HIS A 349 20.45 7.58 -17.51
N ALA A 350 21.00 8.06 -16.40
CA ALA A 350 21.96 7.31 -15.60
C ALA A 350 21.27 6.73 -14.36
N MET A 351 21.19 5.40 -14.27
CA MET A 351 20.56 4.67 -13.17
C MET A 351 21.58 4.46 -12.05
N THR A 352 21.51 5.28 -11.01
CA THR A 352 22.50 5.34 -9.92
C THR A 352 22.21 4.39 -8.76
N GLY A 353 21.05 3.73 -8.77
CA GLY A 353 20.57 2.89 -7.66
C GLY A 353 21.13 1.46 -7.61
N GLN A 354 22.08 1.10 -8.46
CA GLN A 354 22.71 -0.23 -8.50
C GLN A 354 24.00 -0.26 -7.67
N GLU A 355 24.29 -1.41 -7.05
CA GLU A 355 25.43 -1.55 -6.14
C GLU A 355 26.77 -1.45 -6.87
N TRP A 356 26.99 -2.27 -7.90
CA TRP A 356 28.31 -2.44 -8.49
C TRP A 356 28.53 -1.66 -9.79
N LEU A 357 27.46 -1.41 -10.54
CA LEU A 357 27.53 -0.82 -11.88
C LEU A 357 26.62 0.39 -11.97
N LEU A 358 27.10 1.43 -12.64
CA LEU A 358 26.28 2.53 -13.12
C LEU A 358 25.76 2.18 -14.51
N ARG A 359 24.45 2.13 -14.69
CA ARG A 359 23.84 1.90 -16.00
C ARG A 359 23.51 3.23 -16.67
N LEU A 360 24.19 3.50 -17.78
CA LEU A 360 23.98 4.67 -18.62
C LEU A 360 23.11 4.27 -19.81
N VAL A 361 22.00 4.95 -20.03
CA VAL A 361 21.11 4.72 -21.16
C VAL A 361 21.11 5.97 -22.01
N PHE A 362 21.63 5.87 -23.24
CA PHE A 362 21.68 6.95 -24.21
C PHE A 362 20.61 6.76 -25.26
N ARG A 363 19.80 7.79 -25.51
CA ARG A 363 18.77 7.78 -26.54
C ARG A 363 19.35 8.29 -27.86
N VAL A 364 19.20 7.49 -28.90
CA VAL A 364 19.76 7.76 -30.24
C VAL A 364 18.73 7.47 -31.33
N GLY A 365 18.92 8.00 -32.53
CA GLY A 365 18.09 7.66 -33.69
C GLY A 365 18.27 6.19 -34.09
N LYS A 366 17.24 5.61 -34.72
CA LYS A 366 17.28 4.24 -35.25
C LYS A 366 18.45 4.00 -36.20
N ASN A 367 19.06 2.82 -36.09
CA ASN A 367 20.20 2.36 -36.89
C ASN A 367 21.43 3.27 -36.77
N ALA A 368 21.56 4.05 -35.70
CA ALA A 368 22.72 4.93 -35.50
C ALA A 368 23.99 4.13 -35.19
N PHE A 369 23.85 2.98 -34.52
CA PHE A 369 24.97 2.13 -34.12
C PHE A 369 24.68 0.66 -34.44
N LYS A 370 25.73 -0.10 -34.72
CA LYS A 370 25.68 -1.57 -34.77
C LYS A 370 26.30 -2.10 -33.48
N GLU A 371 25.59 -2.99 -32.79
CA GLU A 371 25.95 -3.48 -31.45
C GLU A 371 27.36 -4.07 -31.41
N GLU A 372 27.69 -5.03 -32.29
CA GLU A 372 29.01 -5.68 -32.32
C GLU A 372 30.17 -4.70 -32.56
N ALA A 373 29.95 -3.72 -33.44
CA ALA A 373 30.96 -2.69 -33.74
C ALA A 373 31.15 -1.75 -32.54
N LEU A 374 30.07 -1.41 -31.85
CA LEU A 374 30.11 -0.55 -30.68
C LEU A 374 30.78 -1.24 -29.48
N VAL A 375 30.47 -2.52 -29.23
CA VAL A 375 31.13 -3.33 -28.19
C VAL A 375 32.65 -3.37 -28.42
N ARG A 376 33.09 -3.61 -29.68
CA ARG A 376 34.51 -3.59 -30.03
C ARG A 376 35.15 -2.21 -29.90
N LYS A 377 34.44 -1.15 -30.32
CA LYS A 377 34.93 0.24 -30.25
C LYS A 377 35.12 0.72 -28.82
N LEU A 378 34.15 0.47 -27.94
CA LEU A 378 34.21 0.90 -26.54
C LEU A 378 35.18 0.05 -25.72
N GLY A 379 35.41 -1.21 -26.09
CA GLY A 379 36.39 -2.07 -25.44
C GLY A 379 36.12 -2.33 -23.95
N ILE A 380 34.88 -2.11 -23.49
CA ILE A 380 34.48 -2.35 -22.10
C ILE A 380 34.45 -3.85 -21.86
N LYS A 381 35.29 -4.30 -20.94
CA LYS A 381 35.45 -5.72 -20.62
C LYS A 381 34.17 -6.30 -20.01
N PRO A 382 33.85 -7.58 -20.26
CA PRO A 382 32.79 -8.29 -19.55
C PRO A 382 32.99 -8.27 -18.03
N LEU A 383 31.91 -8.58 -17.30
CA LEU A 383 31.89 -8.62 -15.83
C LEU A 383 33.04 -9.45 -15.23
N ASN A 384 33.25 -10.68 -15.72
CA ASN A 384 34.31 -11.58 -15.25
C ASN A 384 35.74 -11.04 -15.42
N ASP A 385 35.97 -10.22 -16.45
CA ASP A 385 37.29 -9.71 -16.81
C ASP A 385 37.55 -8.31 -16.21
N THR A 386 36.64 -7.82 -15.38
CA THR A 386 36.71 -6.50 -14.76
C THR A 386 37.27 -6.61 -13.33
N ALA A 387 38.49 -6.11 -13.13
CA ALA A 387 39.18 -6.19 -11.83
C ALA A 387 38.38 -5.49 -10.71
N GLY A 388 38.14 -6.19 -9.60
CA GLY A 388 37.49 -5.65 -8.40
C GLY A 388 35.96 -5.80 -8.33
N LEU A 389 35.33 -6.41 -9.34
CA LEU A 389 33.92 -6.79 -9.27
C LEU A 389 33.77 -8.18 -8.64
N GLN A 390 32.91 -8.30 -7.63
CA GLN A 390 32.52 -9.57 -7.01
C GLN A 390 31.25 -10.16 -7.64
N VAL A 391 30.96 -9.77 -8.89
CA VAL A 391 29.74 -10.17 -9.61
C VAL A 391 30.17 -11.05 -10.78
N TYR A 392 29.73 -12.31 -10.77
CA TYR A 392 30.05 -13.27 -11.82
C TYR A 392 29.02 -13.21 -12.95
N GLY A 393 29.50 -13.20 -14.19
CA GLY A 393 28.67 -13.21 -15.40
C GLY A 393 29.51 -12.98 -16.66
N ASP A 394 29.15 -13.64 -17.75
CA ASP A 394 29.73 -13.45 -19.09
C ASP A 394 28.98 -12.38 -19.91
N GLN A 395 27.97 -11.75 -19.31
CA GLN A 395 27.10 -10.81 -19.99
C GLN A 395 27.86 -9.58 -20.52
N GLN A 396 27.58 -9.23 -21.76
CA GLN A 396 28.05 -7.99 -22.36
C GLN A 396 27.48 -6.78 -21.61
N ARG A 397 28.33 -5.77 -21.38
CA ARG A 397 27.96 -4.55 -20.65
C ARG A 397 27.46 -3.43 -21.57
N VAL A 398 27.40 -3.68 -22.87
CA VAL A 398 26.93 -2.75 -23.89
C VAL A 398 25.92 -3.47 -24.78
N TRP A 399 24.73 -2.91 -24.93
CA TRP A 399 23.71 -3.47 -25.81
C TRP A 399 22.78 -2.37 -26.34
N ILE A 400 22.09 -2.65 -27.44
CA ILE A 400 21.15 -1.73 -28.08
C ILE A 400 19.73 -2.27 -27.94
N THR A 401 18.82 -1.43 -27.47
CA THR A 401 17.39 -1.75 -27.39
C THR A 401 16.60 -0.88 -28.36
N THR A 402 15.89 -1.51 -29.30
CA THR A 402 15.02 -0.81 -30.25
C THR A 402 13.64 -0.57 -29.63
N HIS A 403 13.19 0.69 -29.65
CA HIS A 403 11.87 1.07 -29.13
C HIS A 403 10.85 1.27 -30.26
N LYS A 404 9.57 1.32 -29.90
CA LYS A 404 8.51 1.76 -30.81
C LYS A 404 8.73 3.25 -31.15
N GLY A 405 8.74 3.58 -32.45
CA GLY A 405 9.03 4.93 -32.94
C GLY A 405 10.45 5.07 -33.53
N PRO A 406 10.99 6.29 -33.64
CA PRO A 406 12.26 6.55 -34.34
C PRO A 406 13.52 6.36 -33.48
N TRP A 407 13.38 5.80 -32.28
CA TRP A 407 14.39 5.80 -31.24
C TRP A 407 14.95 4.41 -30.94
N GLU A 408 16.23 4.38 -30.60
CA GLU A 408 16.97 3.29 -29.98
C GLU A 408 17.61 3.78 -28.69
N SER A 409 17.84 2.85 -27.75
CA SER A 409 18.59 3.12 -26.53
C SER A 409 19.86 2.31 -26.54
N VAL A 410 21.01 2.98 -26.50
CA VAL A 410 22.31 2.37 -26.27
C VAL A 410 22.53 2.33 -24.77
N THR A 411 22.60 1.13 -24.19
CA THR A 411 22.86 0.97 -22.77
C THR A 411 24.31 0.56 -22.55
N VAL A 412 24.98 1.22 -21.61
CA VAL A 412 26.37 0.96 -21.21
C VAL A 412 26.42 0.83 -19.69
N GLN A 413 26.95 -0.28 -19.18
CA GLN A 413 27.20 -0.45 -17.75
C GLN A 413 28.66 -0.19 -17.42
N VAL A 414 28.93 0.73 -16.49
CA VAL A 414 30.27 1.21 -16.14
C VAL A 414 30.52 1.12 -14.63
N HIS A 415 31.76 0.87 -14.23
CA HIS A 415 32.18 0.72 -12.82
C HIS A 415 33.22 1.78 -12.45
N ARG A 416 34.17 2.10 -13.35
CA ARG A 416 35.25 3.06 -13.10
C ARG A 416 35.29 4.16 -14.15
N LEU A 417 35.78 5.34 -13.77
CA LEU A 417 35.99 6.45 -14.71
C LEU A 417 36.91 6.06 -15.88
N SER A 418 37.92 5.24 -15.66
CA SER A 418 38.84 4.78 -16.71
C SER A 418 38.18 4.00 -17.85
N GLU A 419 36.96 3.46 -17.65
CA GLU A 419 36.21 2.77 -18.70
C GLU A 419 35.52 3.74 -19.67
N VAL A 420 35.25 4.98 -19.22
CA VAL A 420 34.56 6.01 -20.02
C VAL A 420 35.48 7.16 -20.42
N ASP A 421 36.52 7.45 -19.65
CA ASP A 421 37.50 8.48 -19.99
C ASP A 421 38.52 7.95 -21.00
N THR A 422 38.02 7.55 -22.17
CA THR A 422 38.80 7.03 -23.30
C THR A 422 38.49 7.83 -24.56
N PRO A 423 39.43 7.95 -25.51
CA PRO A 423 39.17 8.61 -26.78
C PRO A 423 37.99 7.98 -27.54
N ALA A 424 37.88 6.65 -27.51
CA ALA A 424 36.82 5.91 -28.17
C ALA A 424 35.42 6.23 -27.61
N PHE A 425 35.30 6.38 -26.28
CA PHE A 425 34.04 6.75 -25.65
C PHE A 425 33.66 8.21 -25.94
N ARG A 426 34.63 9.14 -25.96
CA ARG A 426 34.40 10.54 -26.35
C ARG A 426 33.91 10.65 -27.80
N GLU A 427 34.44 9.84 -28.72
CA GLU A 427 33.92 9.75 -30.08
C GLU A 427 32.50 9.19 -30.14
N PHE A 428 32.22 8.13 -29.36
CA PHE A 428 30.87 7.59 -29.24
C PHE A 428 29.87 8.66 -28.75
N LEU A 429 30.21 9.45 -27.73
CA LEU A 429 29.37 10.54 -27.25
C LEU A 429 29.08 11.57 -28.35
N LYS A 430 30.10 11.97 -29.13
CA LYS A 430 29.92 12.88 -30.28
C LYS A 430 28.93 12.31 -31.31
N GLU A 431 29.07 11.04 -31.66
CA GLU A 431 28.18 10.35 -32.61
C GLU A 431 26.75 10.24 -32.05
N ALA A 432 26.61 9.93 -30.76
CA ALA A 432 25.33 9.79 -30.08
C ALA A 432 24.57 11.13 -30.00
N VAL A 433 25.26 12.21 -29.60
CA VAL A 433 24.70 13.58 -29.55
C VAL A 433 24.25 14.02 -30.94
N LYS A 434 25.08 13.81 -31.97
CA LYS A 434 24.74 14.16 -33.36
C LYS A 434 23.52 13.38 -33.85
N SER A 435 23.45 12.08 -33.55
CA SER A 435 22.30 11.23 -33.90
C SER A 435 21.01 11.69 -33.21
N PHE A 436 21.08 12.02 -31.93
CA PHE A 436 19.95 12.53 -31.16
C PHE A 436 19.43 13.85 -31.73
N GLN A 437 20.31 14.83 -31.94
CA GLN A 437 19.93 16.14 -32.49
C GLN A 437 19.39 16.04 -33.92
N ALA A 438 19.99 15.21 -34.78
CA ALA A 438 19.49 14.97 -36.13
C ALA A 438 18.08 14.35 -36.12
N THR A 439 17.81 13.46 -35.17
CA THR A 439 16.51 12.81 -35.01
C THR A 439 15.46 13.79 -34.50
N ILE A 440 15.79 14.64 -33.52
CA ILE A 440 14.93 15.74 -33.07
C ILE A 440 14.58 16.67 -34.24
N LYS A 441 15.60 17.08 -35.03
CA LYS A 441 15.39 17.96 -36.18
C LYS A 441 14.49 17.32 -37.24
N ARG A 442 14.66 16.01 -37.50
CA ARG A 442 13.77 15.24 -38.39
C ARG A 442 12.34 15.15 -37.87
N MET A 443 12.15 15.02 -36.56
CA MET A 443 10.81 15.02 -35.93
C MET A 443 10.13 16.39 -35.94
N GLN A 444 10.89 17.49 -35.97
CA GLN A 444 10.34 18.84 -36.10
C GLN A 444 9.78 19.13 -37.50
N THR A 445 10.17 18.35 -38.51
CA THR A 445 9.60 18.43 -39.86
C THR A 445 8.39 17.51 -40.01
N ARG A 446 7.19 18.12 -40.01
CA ARG A 446 5.82 17.60 -40.22
C ARG A 446 5.05 17.12 -38.97
N PRO A 447 4.26 18.02 -38.34
CA PRO A 447 3.25 17.67 -37.32
C PRO A 447 2.22 16.62 -37.81
N GLU A 448 2.02 16.55 -39.13
CA GLU A 448 1.07 15.70 -39.82
C GLU A 448 1.41 14.20 -39.73
N ASP A 449 2.68 13.84 -39.59
CA ASP A 449 3.15 12.45 -39.57
C ASP A 449 3.14 11.84 -38.15
N LEU A 450 3.15 12.67 -37.10
CA LEU A 450 3.23 12.23 -35.70
C LEU A 450 1.85 12.06 -35.04
N MET A 451 0.91 12.96 -35.36
CA MET A 451 -0.44 12.98 -34.76
C MET A 451 -1.54 13.28 -35.79
N PRO A 452 -1.69 12.45 -36.84
CA PRO A 452 -2.68 12.66 -37.90
C PRO A 452 -4.11 12.78 -37.37
N TRP A 453 -4.43 12.16 -36.23
CA TRP A 453 -5.74 12.24 -35.57
C TRP A 453 -6.07 13.62 -35.01
N LYS A 454 -5.08 14.39 -34.50
CA LYS A 454 -5.34 15.74 -34.00
C LYS A 454 -5.69 16.75 -35.10
N ILE A 455 -5.23 16.48 -36.33
CA ILE A 455 -5.48 17.35 -37.49
C ILE A 455 -6.76 16.90 -38.23
N ALA A 456 -6.91 15.59 -38.45
CA ALA A 456 -8.06 15.05 -39.15
C ALA A 456 -9.33 14.95 -38.27
N GLY A 457 -9.17 14.90 -36.94
CA GLY A 457 -10.25 14.91 -35.94
C GLY A 457 -11.33 13.89 -36.28
N GLU A 458 -12.56 14.36 -36.50
CA GLU A 458 -13.71 13.54 -36.91
C GLU A 458 -13.42 12.64 -38.13
N ARG A 459 -12.72 13.15 -39.15
CA ARG A 459 -12.36 12.37 -40.34
C ARG A 459 -11.40 11.23 -40.05
N TRP A 460 -10.59 11.34 -39.00
CA TRP A 460 -9.74 10.23 -38.55
C TRP A 460 -10.59 9.08 -38.04
N HIS A 461 -11.53 9.35 -37.14
CA HIS A 461 -12.33 8.32 -36.49
C HIS A 461 -13.36 7.68 -37.42
N LEU A 462 -13.94 8.45 -38.35
CA LEU A 462 -14.88 7.94 -39.35
C LEU A 462 -14.20 7.30 -40.57
N GLY A 463 -12.89 7.51 -40.77
CA GLY A 463 -12.15 7.03 -41.93
C GLY A 463 -11.44 5.68 -41.75
N ASP A 464 -10.92 5.14 -42.85
CA ASP A 464 -10.23 3.84 -42.92
C ASP A 464 -8.79 3.85 -42.38
N LYS A 465 -8.24 5.04 -42.10
CA LYS A 465 -6.90 5.20 -41.56
C LYS A 465 -6.91 5.05 -40.03
N GLY A 466 -5.82 4.53 -39.47
CA GLY A 466 -5.61 4.45 -38.02
C GLY A 466 -5.89 3.09 -37.36
N PHE A 467 -6.37 2.08 -38.11
CA PHE A 467 -6.51 0.71 -37.61
C PHE A 467 -5.14 0.01 -37.48
N PRO A 468 -5.00 -0.99 -36.58
CA PRO A 468 -3.79 -1.80 -36.49
C PRO A 468 -3.45 -2.45 -37.84
N PRO A 469 -2.18 -2.41 -38.29
CA PRO A 469 -1.78 -2.98 -39.58
C PRO A 469 -2.00 -4.50 -39.61
N GLY A 470 -2.52 -5.01 -40.73
CA GLY A 470 -2.74 -6.45 -40.94
C GLY A 470 -4.07 -7.01 -40.39
N GLN A 471 -4.92 -6.17 -39.79
CA GLN A 471 -6.23 -6.61 -39.29
C GLN A 471 -7.37 -6.16 -40.22
N LYS A 472 -8.26 -7.10 -40.56
CA LYS A 472 -9.51 -6.81 -41.26
C LYS A 472 -10.54 -6.35 -40.24
N VAL A 473 -11.26 -5.27 -40.53
CA VAL A 473 -12.26 -4.74 -39.61
C VAL A 473 -13.57 -5.50 -39.76
N LEU A 474 -14.10 -5.98 -38.63
CA LEU A 474 -15.23 -6.90 -38.53
C LEU A 474 -16.54 -6.20 -38.16
N TRP A 475 -16.51 -4.95 -37.71
CA TRP A 475 -17.71 -4.18 -37.34
C TRP A 475 -18.09 -3.14 -38.41
N ASP A 476 -19.40 -2.91 -38.55
CA ASP A 476 -19.97 -2.01 -39.57
C ASP A 476 -19.60 -0.54 -39.34
N ARG A 477 -19.06 0.12 -40.37
CA ARG A 477 -18.63 1.52 -40.33
C ARG A 477 -19.77 2.51 -40.16
N ALA A 478 -20.98 2.13 -40.57
CA ALA A 478 -22.16 2.96 -40.38
C ALA A 478 -22.59 3.01 -38.90
N LEU A 479 -22.10 2.11 -38.05
CA LEU A 479 -22.49 2.02 -36.65
C LEU A 479 -22.10 3.28 -35.86
N LEU A 480 -20.86 3.76 -36.01
CA LEU A 480 -20.38 4.93 -35.28
C LEU A 480 -21.15 6.21 -35.63
N PRO A 481 -21.35 6.58 -36.92
CA PRO A 481 -22.23 7.68 -37.29
C PRO A 481 -23.66 7.57 -36.74
N ARG A 482 -24.26 6.37 -36.79
CA ARG A 482 -25.62 6.14 -36.27
C ARG A 482 -25.71 6.35 -34.76
N LEU A 483 -24.75 5.82 -34.00
CA LEU A 483 -24.71 5.99 -32.55
C LEU A 483 -24.48 7.45 -32.16
N LEU A 484 -23.63 8.18 -32.89
CA LEU A 484 -23.43 9.61 -32.65
C LEU A 484 -24.69 10.44 -32.94
N ALA A 485 -25.47 10.07 -33.97
CA ALA A 485 -26.77 10.68 -34.23
C ALA A 485 -27.74 10.45 -33.06
N LEU A 486 -27.87 9.21 -32.59
CA LEU A 486 -28.72 8.87 -31.44
C LEU A 486 -28.31 9.62 -30.15
N ILE A 487 -27.00 9.73 -29.88
CA ILE A 487 -26.52 10.47 -28.71
C ILE A 487 -26.88 11.96 -28.81
N ARG A 488 -26.78 12.56 -30.00
CA ARG A 488 -27.16 13.96 -30.22
C ARG A 488 -28.68 14.18 -30.13
N GLU A 489 -29.50 13.17 -30.42
CA GLU A 489 -30.95 13.22 -30.18
C GLU A 489 -31.27 13.21 -28.68
N VAL A 490 -30.53 12.41 -27.89
CA VAL A 490 -30.75 12.29 -26.45
C VAL A 490 -30.19 13.49 -25.66
N GLU A 491 -29.00 13.96 -26.03
CA GLU A 491 -28.33 15.09 -25.41
C GLU A 491 -27.77 16.04 -26.49
N PRO A 492 -28.56 17.04 -26.92
CA PRO A 492 -28.16 17.96 -27.99
C PRO A 492 -26.92 18.80 -27.67
N ALA A 493 -26.62 19.02 -26.38
CA ALA A 493 -25.48 19.84 -25.95
C ALA A 493 -24.16 19.06 -25.81
N VAL A 494 -24.12 17.80 -26.24
CA VAL A 494 -22.94 16.95 -26.13
C VAL A 494 -21.77 17.45 -26.98
N GLU A 495 -20.62 17.62 -26.34
CA GLU A 495 -19.35 17.94 -27.00
C GLU A 495 -18.55 16.64 -27.22
N ILE A 496 -18.09 16.43 -28.46
CA ILE A 496 -17.27 15.26 -28.81
C ILE A 496 -15.83 15.71 -28.98
N ALA A 497 -14.93 15.15 -28.17
CA ALA A 497 -13.49 15.35 -28.30
C ALA A 497 -12.87 14.28 -29.19
N TRP A 498 -12.16 14.72 -30.23
CA TRP A 498 -11.51 13.92 -31.26
C TRP A 498 -9.97 13.97 -31.19
N ASP A 499 -9.43 14.30 -30.01
CA ASP A 499 -8.00 14.59 -29.78
C ASP A 499 -7.16 13.34 -29.47
N SER A 500 -7.83 12.21 -29.29
CA SER A 500 -7.25 10.90 -28.97
C SER A 500 -7.04 10.03 -30.21
N ARG A 501 -6.03 9.16 -30.17
CA ARG A 501 -5.63 8.34 -31.32
C ARG A 501 -6.66 7.26 -31.68
N ASP A 502 -7.21 6.61 -30.66
CA ASP A 502 -7.96 5.36 -30.80
C ASP A 502 -9.40 5.44 -30.27
N HIS A 503 -9.70 6.42 -29.43
CA HIS A 503 -11.02 6.62 -28.83
C HIS A 503 -11.52 8.05 -28.98
N ILE A 504 -12.83 8.23 -28.79
CA ILE A 504 -13.49 9.52 -28.68
C ILE A 504 -14.06 9.68 -27.27
N ALA A 505 -14.11 10.91 -26.79
CA ALA A 505 -14.67 11.24 -25.49
C ALA A 505 -15.88 12.16 -25.64
N LEU A 506 -17.00 11.80 -25.02
CA LEU A 506 -18.23 12.59 -25.02
C LEU A 506 -18.37 13.30 -23.68
N ARG A 507 -18.57 14.61 -23.74
CA ARG A 507 -18.71 15.49 -22.58
C ARG A 507 -20.04 16.20 -22.64
N VAL A 508 -20.68 16.32 -21.48
CA VAL A 508 -21.93 17.07 -21.32
C VAL A 508 -21.63 18.32 -20.50
N PRO A 509 -22.08 19.51 -20.91
CA PRO A 509 -21.90 20.74 -20.16
C PRO A 509 -22.33 20.61 -18.70
N GLY A 510 -21.49 21.03 -17.75
CA GLY A 510 -21.76 20.94 -16.32
C GLY A 510 -21.28 19.66 -15.62
N VAL A 511 -20.90 18.62 -16.35
CA VAL A 511 -20.29 17.41 -15.77
C VAL A 511 -18.77 17.49 -15.87
N LYS A 512 -18.08 17.61 -14.72
CA LYS A 512 -16.60 17.68 -14.68
C LYS A 512 -15.90 16.41 -15.20
N ARG A 513 -16.58 15.26 -15.16
CA ARG A 513 -16.05 13.97 -15.62
C ARG A 513 -16.54 13.64 -17.03
N MET A 514 -15.76 12.84 -17.75
CA MET A 514 -16.14 12.30 -19.05
C MET A 514 -17.43 11.47 -18.91
N TRP A 515 -18.45 11.77 -19.72
CA TRP A 515 -19.74 11.10 -19.67
C TRP A 515 -19.70 9.75 -20.39
N SER A 516 -19.00 9.68 -21.53
CA SER A 516 -18.81 8.43 -22.27
C SER A 516 -17.49 8.42 -23.03
N TRP A 517 -16.93 7.23 -23.27
CA TRP A 517 -15.74 7.02 -24.09
C TRP A 517 -15.96 5.84 -25.03
N TRP A 518 -15.62 5.97 -26.32
CA TRP A 518 -15.76 4.89 -27.30
C TRP A 518 -14.45 4.66 -28.07
N LYS A 519 -13.93 3.43 -28.09
CA LYS A 519 -12.74 3.02 -28.86
C LYS A 519 -13.14 2.71 -30.30
N THR A 520 -12.76 3.62 -31.19
CA THR A 520 -13.10 3.61 -32.61
C THR A 520 -12.08 2.90 -33.51
N LYS A 521 -10.87 2.60 -33.01
CA LYS A 521 -9.76 2.02 -33.79
C LYS A 521 -9.39 0.59 -33.39
N GLN A 522 -10.36 -0.18 -32.91
CA GLN A 522 -10.27 -1.64 -32.79
C GLN A 522 -10.83 -2.29 -34.07
N ALA A 523 -10.22 -3.39 -34.51
CA ALA A 523 -10.66 -4.09 -35.72
C ALA A 523 -11.86 -4.99 -35.46
N GLU A 524 -11.96 -5.56 -34.26
CA GLU A 524 -12.95 -6.61 -33.95
C GLU A 524 -14.31 -6.03 -33.53
N SER A 525 -14.32 -4.93 -32.77
CA SER A 525 -15.54 -4.34 -32.20
C SER A 525 -15.42 -2.82 -32.01
N LEU A 526 -16.57 -2.18 -31.78
CA LEU A 526 -16.67 -0.81 -31.27
C LEU A 526 -16.98 -0.91 -29.76
N GLU A 527 -15.96 -0.72 -28.92
CA GLU A 527 -16.08 -0.80 -27.46
C GLU A 527 -16.37 0.58 -26.87
N GLY A 528 -17.23 0.68 -25.85
CA GLY A 528 -17.46 1.94 -25.18
C GLY A 528 -18.11 1.82 -23.81
N GLY A 529 -17.97 2.86 -23.00
CA GLY A 529 -18.54 2.95 -21.65
C GLY A 529 -19.37 4.20 -21.44
N LEU A 530 -20.44 4.09 -20.66
CA LEU A 530 -21.33 5.20 -20.26
C LEU A 530 -21.28 5.36 -18.74
N LEU A 531 -21.09 6.59 -18.26
CA LEU A 531 -21.07 6.91 -16.84
C LEU A 531 -22.49 7.16 -16.33
N GLY A 532 -22.95 6.33 -15.38
CA GLY A 532 -24.24 6.48 -14.69
C GLY A 532 -24.06 6.63 -13.18
N ARG A 533 -25.16 6.92 -12.46
CA ARG A 533 -25.16 6.90 -10.99
C ARG A 533 -25.07 5.46 -10.48
N LYS A 534 -24.39 5.26 -9.33
CA LYS A 534 -24.29 3.94 -8.69
C LYS A 534 -25.69 3.38 -8.41
N GLY A 535 -25.96 2.17 -8.88
CA GLY A 535 -27.26 1.49 -8.72
C GLY A 535 -28.37 1.93 -9.69
N GLN A 536 -28.08 2.84 -10.64
CA GLN A 536 -29.08 3.34 -11.59
C GLN A 536 -29.51 2.30 -12.65
N PHE A 537 -28.59 1.42 -13.05
CA PHE A 537 -28.86 0.35 -14.02
C PHE A 537 -28.89 -1.00 -13.29
N ASN A 538 -30.05 -1.65 -13.28
CA ASN A 538 -30.18 -3.06 -12.89
C ASN A 538 -29.89 -3.94 -14.12
N LEU A 539 -29.05 -4.97 -13.97
CA LEU A 539 -28.67 -5.90 -15.04
C LEU A 539 -29.89 -6.54 -15.72
N ALA A 540 -30.98 -6.79 -14.98
CA ALA A 540 -32.23 -7.32 -15.53
C ALA A 540 -32.89 -6.40 -16.59
N ARG A 541 -32.56 -5.10 -16.62
CA ARG A 541 -33.03 -4.17 -17.67
C ARG A 541 -32.14 -4.16 -18.91
N LEU A 542 -30.93 -4.74 -18.83
CA LEU A 542 -29.95 -4.79 -19.93
C LEU A 542 -30.02 -6.12 -20.70
N GLU A 543 -30.70 -7.14 -20.15
CA GLU A 543 -30.93 -8.45 -20.78
C GLU A 543 -31.71 -8.38 -22.11
N GLY A 544 -32.32 -7.23 -22.45
CA GLY A 544 -33.00 -7.01 -23.74
C GLY A 544 -32.12 -6.41 -24.84
N ILE A 545 -30.84 -6.09 -24.60
CA ILE A 545 -29.98 -5.36 -25.54
C ILE A 545 -28.97 -6.32 -26.20
N GLY A 546 -29.00 -6.42 -27.53
CA GLY A 546 -28.01 -7.17 -28.34
C GLY A 546 -28.42 -8.60 -28.75
N LEU A 547 -27.72 -9.17 -29.73
CA LEU A 547 -27.99 -10.50 -30.31
C LEU A 547 -27.28 -11.65 -29.55
N THR A 548 -26.17 -11.36 -28.87
CA THR A 548 -25.36 -12.29 -28.06
C THR A 548 -24.81 -11.54 -26.86
N GLN A 549 -25.09 -12.02 -25.64
CA GLN A 549 -24.72 -11.35 -24.40
C GLN A 549 -23.66 -12.15 -23.63
N GLU A 550 -22.59 -11.47 -23.23
CA GLU A 550 -21.65 -11.96 -22.23
C GLU A 550 -21.58 -10.90 -21.12
N ILE A 551 -22.16 -11.21 -19.96
CA ILE A 551 -22.20 -10.30 -18.81
C ILE A 551 -20.98 -10.58 -17.94
N ILE A 552 -19.95 -9.75 -18.06
CA ILE A 552 -18.73 -9.85 -17.26
C ILE A 552 -18.86 -8.95 -16.03
N HIS A 553 -18.71 -9.54 -14.84
CA HIS A 553 -18.84 -8.83 -13.57
C HIS A 553 -17.48 -8.24 -13.17
N ASP A 554 -17.21 -6.98 -13.55
CA ASP A 554 -16.01 -6.27 -13.08
C ASP A 554 -16.35 -5.48 -11.80
N ARG A 555 -15.66 -5.81 -10.68
CA ARG A 555 -15.78 -5.16 -9.37
C ARG A 555 -14.62 -4.16 -9.15
N THR A 556 -14.40 -3.29 -10.11
CA THR A 556 -13.44 -2.18 -9.97
C THR A 556 -14.09 -0.89 -9.51
#